data_AF-A0A482VJ77-F1
#
_entry.id   AF-A0A482VJ77-F1
#
_cell.length_a   1.000
_cell.length_b   1.000
_cell.length_c   1.000
_cell.angle_alpha   90.00
_cell.angle_beta   90.00
_cell.angle_gamma   90.00
#
_symmetry.space_group_name_H-M   'P 1'
#
loop_
_entity.id
_entity.type
_entity.pdbx_description
1 polymer ?
#
loop_
_entity_poly.entity_id
_entity_poly.type
_entity_poly.pdbx_seq_one_letter_code
_entity_poly.pdbx_strand_id
1 'polypeptide(L)' 'MKSFDPAIQRYQAMRVSTFEHFKPNPKNAGYGLLFTVIPILGYAYLLHFTRSKQEQKYRNGEVAYKDRDFKLI' A
#
# COMPACT_ATOMS: atom_id res chain seq x y z
N MET A 1 -11.52 -32.52 -28.47
CA MET A 1 -10.53 -32.52 -27.37
C MET A 1 -9.62 -31.32 -27.57
N LYS A 2 -9.72 -30.28 -26.74
CA LYS A 2 -8.89 -29.06 -26.89
C LYS A 2 -7.42 -29.48 -26.83
N SER A 3 -6.64 -29.13 -27.85
CA SER A 3 -5.21 -29.43 -27.93
C SER A 3 -4.50 -28.83 -26.71
N PHE A 4 -3.87 -29.70 -25.93
CA PHE A 4 -3.15 -29.32 -24.73
C PHE A 4 -1.84 -28.64 -25.16
N ASP A 5 -1.72 -27.33 -24.95
CA ASP A 5 -0.50 -26.58 -25.31
C ASP A 5 0.54 -26.72 -24.18
N PRO A 6 1.64 -27.47 -24.42
CA PRO A 6 2.65 -27.68 -23.40
C PRO A 6 3.43 -26.39 -23.05
N ALA A 7 3.47 -25.38 -23.93
CA ALA A 7 4.12 -24.11 -23.64
C ALA A 7 3.33 -23.31 -22.60
N ILE A 8 2.00 -23.24 -22.75
CA ILE A 8 1.11 -22.60 -21.78
C ILE A 8 1.19 -23.32 -20.43
N GLN A 9 1.19 -24.67 -20.44
CA GLN A 9 1.29 -25.44 -19.21
C GLN A 9 2.59 -25.15 -18.45
N ARG A 10 3.74 -25.12 -19.14
CA ARG A 10 5.04 -24.79 -18.50
C ARG A 10 5.06 -23.37 -17.95
N TYR A 11 4.53 -22.40 -18.70
CA TYR A 11 4.45 -21.02 -18.22
C TYR A 11 3.60 -20.91 -16.94
N GLN A 12 2.44 -21.56 -16.92
CA GLN A 12 1.58 -21.60 -15.74
C GLN A 12 2.26 -22.30 -14.56
N ALA A 13 2.90 -23.45 -14.79
CA ALA A 13 3.65 -24.17 -13.76
C ALA A 13 4.75 -23.29 -13.15
N MET A 14 5.54 -22.58 -13.96
CA MET A 14 6.58 -21.66 -13.49
C MET A 14 6.04 -20.50 -12.65
N ARG A 15 4.85 -19.98 -12.98
CA ARG A 15 4.21 -18.91 -12.19
C ARG A 15 3.80 -19.39 -10.80
N VAL A 16 3.32 -20.62 -10.70
CA VAL A 16 2.90 -21.22 -9.42
C VAL A 16 4.12 -21.57 -8.56
N SER A 17 5.19 -22.09 -9.16
CA SER A 17 6.44 -22.45 -8.45
C SER A 17 7.44 -21.30 -8.30
N THR A 18 7.02 -20.05 -8.54
CA THR A 18 7.92 -18.88 -8.49
C THR A 18 8.59 -18.70 -7.12
N PHE A 19 7.89 -19.04 -6.02
CA PHE A 19 8.45 -18.94 -4.68
C PHE A 19 9.58 -19.96 -4.42
N GLU A 20 9.45 -21.18 -4.93
CA GLU A 20 10.47 -22.24 -4.80
C GLU A 20 11.78 -21.86 -5.51
N HIS A 21 11.69 -21.07 -6.57
CA HIS A 21 12.82 -20.62 -7.38
C HIS A 21 13.32 -19.21 -6.98
N PHE A 22 12.76 -18.62 -5.92
CA PHE A 22 13.14 -17.29 -5.48
C PHE A 22 14.59 -17.28 -4.98
N LYS A 23 15.36 -16.30 -5.46
CA LYS A 23 16.71 -16.01 -4.96
C LYS A 23 16.75 -14.62 -4.34
N PRO A 24 17.23 -14.48 -3.08
CA PRO A 24 17.39 -13.16 -2.47
C PRO A 24 18.44 -12.36 -3.25
N ASN A 25 18.08 -11.13 -3.58
CA ASN A 25 18.88 -10.20 -4.40
C ASN A 25 18.62 -8.78 -3.88
N PRO A 26 19.64 -7.90 -3.78
CA PRO A 26 19.45 -6.48 -3.46
C PRO A 26 18.34 -5.78 -4.25
N LYS A 27 18.18 -6.07 -5.54
CA LYS A 27 17.09 -5.54 -6.37
C LYS A 27 15.71 -6.01 -5.88
N ASN A 28 15.57 -7.30 -5.57
CA ASN A 28 14.31 -7.86 -5.06
C ASN A 28 13.96 -7.26 -3.69
N ALA A 29 14.96 -7.09 -2.82
CA ALA A 29 14.80 -6.40 -1.55
C ALA A 29 14.39 -4.92 -1.75
N GLY A 30 15.03 -4.22 -2.69
CA GLY A 30 14.68 -2.85 -3.05
C GLY A 30 13.23 -2.71 -3.53
N TYR A 31 12.75 -3.63 -4.38
CA TYR A 31 11.34 -3.66 -4.78
C TYR A 31 10.41 -3.96 -3.61
N GLY A 32 10.76 -4.92 -2.75
CA GLY A 32 9.97 -5.21 -1.55
C GLY A 32 9.82 -4.00 -0.63
N LEU A 33 10.91 -3.28 -0.37
CA LEU A 33 10.90 -2.05 0.42
C LEU A 33 10.11 -0.93 -0.26
N LEU A 34 10.34 -0.71 -1.56
CA LEU A 34 9.66 0.33 -2.32
C LEU A 34 8.15 0.12 -2.39
N PHE A 35 7.69 -1.09 -2.67
CA PHE A 35 6.26 -1.33 -2.86
C PHE A 35 5.51 -1.65 -1.57
N THR A 36 6.21 -1.95 -0.48
CA THR A 36 5.58 -2.24 0.82
C THR A 36 5.75 -1.09 1.81
N VAL A 37 7.00 -0.68 2.08
CA VAL A 37 7.31 0.26 3.16
C VAL A 37 6.93 1.69 2.77
N ILE A 38 7.24 2.11 1.55
CA ILE A 38 6.96 3.50 1.11
C ILE A 38 5.46 3.82 1.12
N PRO A 39 4.54 2.98 0.60
CA PRO A 39 3.10 3.25 0.69
C PRO A 39 2.59 3.34 2.13
N ILE A 40 3.08 2.48 3.03
CA ILE A 40 2.70 2.49 4.45
C ILE A 40 3.13 3.81 5.10
N LEU A 41 4.41 4.17 4.96
CA LEU A 41 4.94 5.40 5.55
C LEU A 41 4.32 6.65 4.90
N GLY A 42 4.10 6.63 3.58
CA GLY A 42 3.46 7.72 2.85
C GLY A 42 2.03 7.95 3.33
N TYR A 43 1.24 6.89 3.49
CA TYR A 43 -0.12 6.99 4.01
C TYR A 43 -0.14 7.49 5.47
N ALA A 44 0.71 6.94 6.33
CA ALA A 44 0.82 7.37 7.72
C ALA A 44 1.19 8.87 7.83
N TYR A 45 2.13 9.33 7.01
CA TYR A 45 2.52 10.74 6.98
C TYR A 45 1.38 11.64 6.50
N LEU A 46 0.69 11.27 5.41
CA LEU A 46 -0.46 12.03 4.91
C LEU A 46 -1.58 12.10 5.94
N LEU A 47 -1.87 11.00 6.63
CA LEU A 47 -2.86 10.94 7.69
C LEU A 47 -2.48 11.86 8.86
N HIS A 48 -1.23 11.81 9.31
CA HIS A 48 -0.75 12.70 10.37
C HIS A 48 -0.87 14.17 9.94
N PHE A 49 -0.37 14.52 8.75
CA PHE A 49 -0.39 15.89 8.23
C PHE A 49 -1.81 16.45 8.08
N THR A 50 -2.74 15.66 7.54
CA THR A 50 -4.14 16.08 7.40
C THR A 50 -4.81 16.31 8.76
N ARG A 51 -4.56 15.43 9.74
CA ARG A 51 -5.07 15.59 11.11
C ARG A 51 -4.52 16.83 11.79
N SER A 52 -3.20 17.02 11.80
CA SER A 52 -2.58 18.21 12.42
C SER A 52 -3.09 19.52 11.81
N LYS A 53 -3.29 19.55 10.48
CA LYS A 53 -3.88 20.70 9.80
C LYS A 53 -5.32 20.98 10.23
N GLN A 54 -6.15 19.94 10.35
CA GLN A 54 -7.54 20.10 10.80
C GLN A 54 -7.60 20.55 12.26
N GLU A 55 -6.79 19.95 13.13
CA GLU A 55 -6.68 20.37 14.54
C GLU A 55 -6.26 21.84 14.67
N GLN A 56 -5.32 22.30 13.84
CA GLN A 56 -4.92 23.70 13.81
C GLN A 56 -6.09 24.61 13.45
N LYS A 57 -6.89 24.26 12.42
CA LYS A 57 -8.10 25.02 12.06
C LYS A 57 -9.13 25.07 13.19
N TYR A 58 -9.29 23.97 13.92
CA TYR A 58 -10.17 23.92 15.09
C TYR A 58 -9.68 24.83 16.23
N ARG A 59 -8.37 24.91 16.46
CA ARG A 59 -7.75 25.78 17.48
C ARG A 59 -7.80 27.26 17.11
N ASN A 60 -7.65 27.58 15.82
CA ASN A 60 -7.77 28.94 15.30
C ASN A 60 -9.22 29.46 15.27
N GLY A 61 -10.21 28.59 15.47
CA GLY A 61 -11.63 28.95 15.38
C GLY A 61 -12.15 29.11 13.96
N GLU A 62 -11.39 28.65 12.95
CA GLU A 62 -11.77 28.72 11.53
C GLU A 62 -12.95 27.81 11.18
N VAL A 63 -13.20 26.79 12.00
CA VAL A 63 -14.32 25.86 11.84
C VAL A 63 -15.28 26.03 13.01
N ALA A 64 -16.53 26.39 12.69
CA ALA A 64 -17.59 26.49 13.66
C ALA A 64 -17.78 25.15 14.39
N TYR A 65 -18.05 25.18 15.69
CA TYR A 65 -18.16 23.97 16.50
C TYR A 65 -19.15 22.95 15.93
N LYS A 66 -20.20 23.43 15.22
CA LYS A 66 -21.20 22.57 14.61
C LYS A 66 -20.65 21.68 13.48
N ASP A 67 -19.64 22.18 12.76
CA ASP A 67 -19.06 21.61 11.53
C ASP A 67 -17.76 20.83 11.81
N ARG A 68 -17.43 20.60 13.09
CA ARG A 68 -16.29 19.77 13.49
C ARG A 68 -16.64 18.29 13.32
N ASP A 69 -15.77 17.55 12.64
CA ASP A 69 -15.84 16.10 12.57
C ASP A 69 -15.53 15.49 13.95
N PHE A 70 -16.03 14.28 14.23
CA PHE A 70 -15.82 13.54 15.49
C PHE A 70 -16.31 14.23 16.77
N LYS A 71 -17.52 14.79 16.75
CA LYS A 71 -18.16 15.43 17.92
C LYS A 71 -18.41 14.53 19.15
N LEU A 72 -18.36 13.21 19.00
CA LEU A 72 -18.87 12.22 19.97
C LEU A 72 -17.89 11.07 20.27
N ILE A 73 -16.60 11.21 19.94
CA ILE A 73 -15.54 10.29 20.40
C ILE A 73 -14.69 11.03 21.42
#